data_AF-A0AAV6Q5B7-F1
#
_entry.id   AF-A0AAV6Q5B7-F1
#
_cell.length_a   1.000
_cell.length_b   1.000
_cell.length_c   1.000
_cell.angle_alpha   90.00
_cell.angle_beta   90.00
_cell.angle_gamma   90.00
#
_symmetry.space_group_name_H-M   'P 1'
#
loop_
_entity.id
_entity.type
_entity.pdbx_description
1 polymer ?
#
loop_
_entity_poly.entity_id
_entity_poly.type
_entity_poly.pdbx_seq_one_letter_code
_entity_poly.pdbx_strand_id
1 'polypeptide(L)'
;MGSRGHYRYHWQSHNVKHSGVDDMVLLSKINEDAIVDNLKKRYMDDYIFTYIGPVLISVNPFKQMPYFGEKEIEMYQGAAQYENPPHIYALADNMYRNMMIDRENQCVIISGESGAGKTVAAKYIMGYISRVSGGGARVQVRLAAAASSSSSSSSSLTNNNNHVFVAQI
;
A
#
# COMPACT_ATOMS: atom_id res chain seq x y z
N MET A 1 -28.69 -12.05 -23.95
CA MET A 1 -28.13 -12.16 -22.59
C MET A 1 -26.62 -12.18 -22.68
N GLY A 2 -25.94 -11.24 -22.00
CA GLY A 2 -24.47 -11.17 -21.99
C GLY A 2 -23.94 -9.75 -21.85
N SER A 3 -24.30 -9.04 -20.78
CA SER A 3 -23.77 -7.71 -20.47
C SER A 3 -22.30 -7.82 -20.09
N ARG A 4 -21.39 -7.35 -20.96
CA ARG A 4 -19.96 -7.21 -20.68
C ARG A 4 -19.76 -5.95 -19.84
N GLY A 5 -19.37 -6.11 -18.58
CA GLY A 5 -18.96 -5.01 -17.71
C GLY A 5 -17.69 -4.36 -18.25
N HIS A 6 -17.81 -3.13 -18.74
CA HIS A 6 -16.68 -2.26 -19.05
C HIS A 6 -16.10 -1.71 -17.74
N TYR A 7 -14.94 -2.21 -17.32
CA TYR A 7 -14.13 -1.52 -16.30
C TYR A 7 -13.31 -0.42 -16.97
N ARG A 8 -13.86 0.80 -16.99
CA ARG A 8 -13.24 1.98 -17.60
C ARG A 8 -12.44 2.73 -16.52
N TYR A 9 -11.17 2.36 -16.32
CA TYR A 9 -10.24 3.18 -15.53
C TYR A 9 -9.73 4.33 -16.41
N HIS A 10 -10.46 5.44 -16.39
CA HIS A 10 -10.16 6.66 -17.12
C HIS A 10 -9.70 7.70 -16.09
N TRP A 11 -8.38 7.88 -15.94
CA TRP A 11 -7.78 8.81 -14.97
C TRP A 11 -7.77 10.26 -15.47
N GLN A 12 -8.12 10.51 -16.74
CA GLN A 12 -8.25 11.86 -17.27
C GLN A 12 -9.72 12.18 -17.54
N SER A 13 -10.26 13.17 -16.83
CA SER A 13 -11.58 13.78 -17.05
C SER A 13 -12.79 12.96 -16.59
N HIS A 14 -13.30 13.28 -15.40
CA HIS A 14 -14.70 13.65 -15.15
C HIS A 14 -14.81 14.17 -13.71
N ASN A 15 -15.08 15.48 -13.56
CA ASN A 15 -15.53 16.16 -12.33
C ASN A 15 -14.76 15.76 -11.05
N VAL A 16 -13.64 16.45 -10.76
CA VAL A 16 -12.78 16.20 -9.59
C VAL A 16 -13.60 16.33 -8.30
N LYS A 17 -14.21 15.22 -7.86
CA LYS A 17 -14.49 15.03 -6.44
C LYS A 17 -13.12 15.04 -5.80
N HIS A 18 -12.83 16.10 -5.06
CA HIS A 18 -11.58 16.21 -4.31
C HIS A 18 -11.69 15.22 -3.13
N SER A 19 -11.41 13.95 -3.38
CA SER A 19 -11.54 12.82 -2.45
C SER A 19 -10.53 12.84 -1.30
N GLY A 20 -10.13 14.03 -0.85
CA GLY A 20 -8.97 14.22 0.02
C GLY A 20 -7.66 14.33 -0.75
N VAL A 21 -6.56 14.52 -0.02
CA VAL A 21 -5.20 14.60 -0.54
C VAL A 21 -4.51 13.24 -0.50
N ASP A 22 -3.70 12.95 -1.54
CA ASP A 22 -2.89 11.73 -1.61
C ASP A 22 -1.73 11.73 -0.61
N ASP A 23 -1.17 12.90 -0.32
CA ASP A 23 -0.15 13.10 0.72
C ASP A 23 -0.66 14.10 1.77
N MET A 24 -0.75 13.64 3.02
CA MET A 24 -1.23 14.44 4.14
C MET A 24 -0.29 15.58 4.53
N VAL A 25 0.97 15.59 4.06
CA VAL A 25 1.87 16.75 4.19
C VAL A 25 1.33 17.96 3.42
N LEU A 26 0.47 17.75 2.41
CA LEU A 26 -0.17 18.81 1.64
C LEU A 26 -1.42 19.41 2.33
N LEU A 27 -1.83 18.89 3.49
CA LEU A 27 -2.94 19.46 4.25
C LEU A 27 -2.58 20.87 4.76
N SER A 28 -3.51 21.81 4.58
CA SER A 28 -3.35 23.19 5.07
C SER A 28 -3.20 23.27 6.60
N LYS A 29 -3.74 22.29 7.32
CA LYS A 29 -3.61 22.14 8.78
C LYS A 29 -3.31 20.67 9.08
N ILE A 30 -2.23 20.45 9.83
CA ILE A 30 -1.86 19.12 10.33
C ILE A 30 -2.43 19.02 11.74
N ASN A 31 -3.69 18.59 11.85
CA ASN A 31 -4.34 18.23 13.11
C ASN A 31 -5.01 16.85 12.97
N GLU A 32 -5.29 16.21 14.11
CA GLU A 32 -5.90 14.87 14.14
C GLU A 32 -7.22 14.84 13.37
N ASP A 33 -8.07 15.85 13.54
CA ASP A 33 -9.35 15.96 12.85
C ASP A 33 -9.20 16.01 11.32
N ALA A 34 -8.26 16.79 10.78
CA ALA A 34 -8.04 16.86 9.33
C ALA A 34 -7.48 15.56 8.77
N ILE A 35 -6.63 14.86 9.53
CA ILE A 35 -6.11 13.53 9.14
C ILE A 35 -7.27 12.53 9.07
N VAL A 36 -8.10 12.47 10.11
CA VAL A 36 -9.25 11.57 10.17
C VAL A 36 -10.25 11.89 9.05
N ASP A 37 -10.54 13.17 8.82
CA ASP A 37 -11.43 13.61 7.74
C ASP A 37 -10.89 13.24 6.36
N ASN A 38 -9.57 13.37 6.14
CA ASN A 38 -8.92 12.99 4.90
C ASN A 38 -9.04 11.47 4.66
N LEU A 39 -8.65 10.67 5.65
CA LEU A 39 -8.72 9.21 5.59
C LEU A 39 -10.16 8.73 5.36
N LYS A 40 -11.15 9.36 6.03
CA LYS A 40 -12.56 9.04 5.86
C LYS A 40 -13.06 9.33 4.44
N LYS A 41 -12.73 10.50 3.88
CA LYS A 41 -13.10 10.85 2.50
C LYS A 41 -12.52 9.87 1.49
N ARG A 42 -11.21 9.58 1.62
CA ARG A 42 -10.50 8.62 0.77
C ARG A 42 -11.10 7.22 0.86
N TYR A 43 -11.37 6.75 2.09
CA TYR A 43 -11.99 5.46 2.33
C TYR A 43 -13.38 5.33 1.69
N MET A 44 -14.21 6.39 1.76
CA MET A 44 -15.53 6.41 1.12
C MET A 44 -15.47 6.32 -0.41
N ASP A 45 -14.36 6.75 -1.00
CA ASP A 45 -14.08 6.68 -2.44
C ASP A 45 -13.19 5.48 -2.82
N ASP A 46 -13.10 4.47 -1.96
CA ASP A 46 -12.32 3.23 -2.15
C ASP A 46 -10.78 3.42 -2.27
N TYR A 47 -10.26 4.58 -1.86
CA TYR A 47 -8.82 4.82 -1.73
C TYR A 47 -8.33 4.42 -0.34
N ILE A 48 -7.76 3.23 -0.25
CA ILE A 48 -7.29 2.66 1.03
C ILE A 48 -5.88 3.11 1.42
N PHE A 49 -5.08 3.58 0.47
CA PHE A 49 -3.68 3.99 0.66
C PHE A 49 -3.55 5.51 0.61
N THR A 50 -2.76 6.06 1.54
CA THR A 50 -2.51 7.51 1.65
C THR A 50 -1.07 7.73 2.14
N TYR A 51 -0.34 8.68 1.57
CA TYR A 51 0.97 9.08 2.04
C TYR A 51 0.89 10.06 3.22
N ILE A 52 1.90 10.00 4.07
CA ILE A 52 2.28 11.08 4.99
C ILE A 52 3.80 11.22 4.92
N GLY A 53 4.27 11.98 3.92
CA GLY A 53 5.69 12.07 3.60
C GLY A 53 6.27 10.70 3.23
N PRO A 54 7.32 10.20 3.90
CA PRO A 54 7.95 8.91 3.58
C PRO A 54 7.13 7.69 4.03
N VAL A 55 6.06 7.91 4.79
CA VAL A 55 5.26 6.87 5.40
C VAL A 55 4.00 6.61 4.57
N LEU A 56 3.64 5.34 4.40
CA LEU A 56 2.40 4.89 3.76
C LEU A 56 1.40 4.43 4.81
N ILE A 57 0.23 5.07 4.85
CA ILE A 57 -0.91 4.66 5.66
C ILE A 57 -1.88 3.84 4.81
N SER A 58 -2.38 2.75 5.36
CA SER A 58 -3.41 1.93 4.75
C SER A 58 -4.57 1.69 5.71
N VAL A 59 -5.80 1.85 5.22
CA VAL A 59 -7.04 1.52 5.94
C VAL A 59 -7.62 0.22 5.38
N ASN A 60 -7.77 -0.82 6.20
CA ASN A 60 -8.28 -2.12 5.75
C ASN A 60 -9.77 -2.03 5.35
N PRO A 61 -10.14 -2.33 4.09
CA PRO A 61 -11.52 -2.26 3.64
C PRO A 61 -12.33 -3.53 3.94
N PHE A 62 -11.73 -4.57 4.55
CA PHE A 62 -12.34 -5.89 4.82
C PHE A 62 -12.94 -6.61 3.61
N LYS A 63 -12.62 -6.14 2.40
CA LYS A 63 -13.03 -6.71 1.12
C LYS A 63 -11.80 -6.98 0.26
N GLN A 64 -11.88 -8.00 -0.58
CA GLN A 64 -10.87 -8.20 -1.62
C GLN A 64 -10.98 -7.09 -2.65
N MET A 65 -9.87 -6.41 -2.92
CA MET A 65 -9.80 -5.36 -3.92
C MET A 65 -9.04 -5.84 -5.17
N PRO A 66 -9.50 -5.47 -6.37
CA PRO A 66 -8.92 -5.96 -7.63
C PRO A 66 -7.57 -5.30 -7.98
N TYR A 67 -7.00 -4.46 -7.12
CA TYR A 67 -5.82 -3.61 -7.40
C TYR A 67 -4.46 -4.29 -7.17
N PHE A 68 -4.42 -5.58 -6.86
CA PHE A 68 -3.17 -6.31 -6.58
C PHE A 68 -2.82 -7.28 -7.72
N GLY A 69 -2.98 -6.84 -8.97
CA GLY A 69 -2.69 -7.60 -10.17
C GLY A 69 -1.30 -7.32 -10.75
N GLU A 70 -0.97 -8.04 -11.82
CA GLU A 70 0.30 -7.83 -12.54
C GLU A 70 0.37 -6.47 -13.21
N LYS A 71 -0.77 -5.94 -13.66
CA LYS A 71 -0.85 -4.62 -14.30
C LYS A 71 -0.38 -3.51 -13.36
N GLU A 72 -0.75 -3.57 -12.09
CA GLU A 72 -0.29 -2.59 -11.12
C GLU A 72 1.21 -2.74 -10.85
N ILE A 73 1.73 -3.97 -10.80
CA ILE A 73 3.19 -4.19 -10.67
C ILE A 73 3.94 -3.45 -11.78
N GLU A 74 3.50 -3.62 -13.04
CA GLU A 74 4.11 -2.96 -14.21
C GLU A 74 3.97 -1.43 -14.13
N MET A 75 2.83 -0.92 -13.67
CA MET A 75 2.59 0.52 -13.53
C MET A 75 3.53 1.17 -12.51
N TYR A 76 3.84 0.49 -11.40
CA TYR A 76 4.70 1.01 -10.34
C TYR A 76 6.18 0.73 -10.55
N GLN A 77 6.55 -0.21 -11.42
CA GLN A 77 7.94 -0.57 -11.67
C GLN A 77 8.71 0.58 -12.33
N GLY A 78 9.67 1.15 -11.60
CA GLY A 78 10.53 2.22 -12.09
C GLY A 78 9.89 3.61 -12.16
N ALA A 79 8.61 3.76 -11.80
CA ALA A 79 7.90 5.04 -11.77
C ALA A 79 8.46 5.97 -10.68
N ALA A 80 8.45 7.28 -10.87
CA ALA A 80 8.91 8.20 -9.82
C ALA A 80 7.98 8.20 -8.60
N GLN A 81 8.52 8.48 -7.41
CA GLN A 81 7.69 8.71 -6.22
C GLN A 81 6.73 9.88 -6.53
N TYR A 82 5.43 9.67 -6.30
CA TYR A 82 4.33 10.61 -6.64
C TYR A 82 3.92 10.72 -8.12
N GLU A 83 4.52 9.97 -9.04
CA GLU A 83 4.01 9.86 -10.42
C GLU A 83 2.67 9.11 -10.46
N ASN A 84 2.56 8.10 -9.59
CA ASN A 84 1.39 7.25 -9.42
C ASN A 84 0.74 7.49 -8.05
N PRO A 85 -0.56 7.17 -7.89
CA PRO A 85 -1.25 7.33 -6.61
C PRO A 85 -0.62 6.45 -5.50
N PRO A 86 -0.93 6.73 -4.22
CA PRO A 86 -0.35 5.98 -3.11
C PRO A 86 -0.66 4.49 -3.20
N HIS A 87 0.39 3.67 -3.14
CA HIS A 87 0.25 2.22 -3.24
C HIS A 87 1.41 1.47 -2.58
N ILE A 88 1.15 0.23 -2.14
CA ILE A 88 2.17 -0.61 -1.52
C ILE A 88 3.29 -1.01 -2.49
N TYR A 89 3.00 -1.09 -3.78
CA TYR A 89 4.01 -1.39 -4.81
C TYR A 89 4.96 -0.22 -5.04
N ALA A 90 4.51 1.03 -4.89
CA ALA A 90 5.41 2.19 -4.91
C ALA A 90 6.43 2.11 -3.76
N LEU A 91 5.98 1.72 -2.55
CA LEU A 91 6.86 1.50 -1.40
C LEU A 91 7.88 0.38 -1.69
N ALA A 92 7.43 -0.75 -2.22
CA ALA A 92 8.29 -1.89 -2.54
C ALA A 92 9.32 -1.56 -3.63
N ASP A 93 8.92 -0.81 -4.67
CA ASP A 93 9.79 -0.40 -5.76
C ASP A 93 10.83 0.64 -5.31
N ASN A 94 10.42 1.62 -4.50
CA ASN A 94 11.36 2.57 -3.89
C ASN A 94 12.40 1.85 -3.02
N MET A 95 11.97 0.92 -2.17
CA MET A 95 12.87 0.11 -1.35
C MET A 95 13.85 -0.68 -2.22
N TYR A 96 13.37 -1.33 -3.28
CA TYR A 96 14.21 -2.11 -4.18
C TYR A 96 15.22 -1.24 -4.94
N ARG A 97 14.79 -0.07 -5.44
CA ARG A 97 15.68 0.87 -6.13
C ARG A 97 16.74 1.46 -5.20
N ASN A 98 16.37 1.91 -4.01
CA ASN A 98 17.33 2.43 -3.03
C ASN A 98 18.37 1.37 -2.66
N MET A 99 17.93 0.12 -2.45
CA MET A 99 18.85 -1.00 -2.23
C MET A 99 19.84 -1.20 -3.39
N MET A 100 19.41 -1.04 -4.64
CA MET A 100 20.28 -1.21 -5.82
C MET A 100 21.23 -0.02 -6.04
N ILE A 101 20.73 1.20 -5.84
CA ILE A 101 21.46 2.45 -6.11
C ILE A 101 22.50 2.68 -5.01
N ASP A 102 22.06 2.68 -3.75
CA ASP A 102 22.90 3.01 -2.60
C ASP A 102 23.73 1.80 -2.15
N ARG A 103 23.37 0.59 -2.60
CA ARG A 103 23.98 -0.69 -2.20
C ARG A 103 23.94 -0.93 -0.69
N GLU A 104 22.94 -0.35 -0.03
CA GLU A 104 22.70 -0.50 1.40
C GLU A 104 21.47 -1.37 1.67
N ASN A 105 21.52 -2.09 2.79
CA ASN A 105 20.40 -2.93 3.23
C ASN A 105 19.21 -2.06 3.62
N GLN A 106 18.06 -2.31 3.01
CA GLN A 106 16.81 -1.61 3.33
C GLN A 106 15.96 -2.45 4.28
N CYS A 107 15.20 -1.78 5.14
CA CYS A 107 14.20 -2.40 6.01
C CYS A 107 12.82 -1.87 5.62
N VAL A 108 11.76 -2.62 5.91
CA VAL A 108 10.40 -2.06 5.91
C VAL A 108 9.75 -2.43 7.23
N ILE A 109 9.30 -1.43 7.96
CA ILE A 109 8.60 -1.58 9.23
C ILE A 109 7.11 -1.46 8.96
N ILE A 110 6.36 -2.54 9.19
CA ILE A 110 4.90 -2.55 9.10
C ILE A 110 4.32 -2.63 10.51
N SER A 111 3.63 -1.58 10.93
CA SER A 111 3.02 -1.46 12.25
C SER A 111 1.51 -1.23 12.14
N GLY A 112 0.78 -1.60 13.17
CA GLY A 112 -0.69 -1.49 13.18
C GLY A 112 -1.30 -2.52 14.11
N GLU A 113 -2.58 -2.37 14.42
CA GLU A 113 -3.28 -3.28 15.33
C GLU A 113 -3.53 -4.67 14.74
N SER A 114 -3.97 -5.60 15.60
CA SER A 114 -4.35 -6.94 15.16
C SER A 114 -5.48 -6.85 14.14
N GLY A 115 -5.36 -7.57 13.02
CA GLY A 115 -6.36 -7.52 11.94
C GLY A 115 -6.28 -6.31 10.98
N ALA A 116 -5.33 -5.38 11.18
CA ALA A 116 -5.16 -4.23 10.30
C ALA A 116 -4.70 -4.58 8.86
N GLY A 117 -4.24 -5.81 8.59
CA GLY A 117 -3.78 -6.23 7.26
C GLY A 117 -2.26 -6.29 7.07
N LYS A 118 -1.48 -6.19 8.15
CA LYS A 118 0.01 -6.25 8.11
C LYS A 118 0.57 -7.46 7.35
N THR A 119 0.05 -8.66 7.62
CA THR A 119 0.50 -9.90 6.96
C THR A 119 0.24 -9.89 5.46
N VAL A 120 -0.92 -9.34 5.06
CA VAL A 120 -1.30 -9.22 3.65
C VAL A 120 -0.40 -8.20 2.95
N ALA A 121 -0.13 -7.07 3.60
CA ALA A 121 0.80 -6.05 3.12
C ALA A 121 2.22 -6.62 2.90
N ALA A 122 2.76 -7.34 3.89
CA ALA A 122 4.06 -8.00 3.78
C ALA A 122 4.13 -8.98 2.61
N LYS A 123 3.06 -9.77 2.41
CA LYS A 123 2.94 -10.70 1.26
C LYS A 123 3.03 -9.97 -0.08
N TYR A 124 2.37 -8.82 -0.21
CA TYR A 124 2.42 -8.03 -1.45
C TYR A 124 3.79 -7.42 -1.71
N ILE A 125 4.45 -6.89 -0.69
CA ILE A 125 5.82 -6.35 -0.80
C ILE A 125 6.78 -7.46 -1.25
N MET A 126 6.76 -8.61 -0.58
CA MET A 126 7.60 -9.75 -0.95
C MET A 126 7.28 -10.30 -2.34
N GLY A 127 5.98 -10.37 -2.70
CA GLY A 127 5.55 -10.78 -4.04
C GLY A 127 6.09 -9.86 -5.13
N TYR A 128 6.04 -8.55 -4.90
CA TYR A 128 6.58 -7.53 -5.79
C TYR A 128 8.10 -7.69 -5.98
N ILE A 129 8.87 -7.73 -4.88
CA ILE A 129 10.34 -7.87 -4.93
C ILE A 129 10.73 -9.16 -5.65
N SER A 130 10.06 -10.28 -5.36
CA SER A 130 10.32 -11.55 -6.03
C SER A 130 10.10 -11.46 -7.54
N ARG A 131 9.10 -10.69 -7.99
CA ARG A 131 8.77 -10.52 -9.41
C ARG A 131 9.78 -9.62 -10.13
N VAL A 132 10.17 -8.51 -9.51
CA VAL A 132 11.10 -7.51 -10.10
C VAL A 132 12.56 -7.99 -10.05
N SER A 133 12.95 -8.72 -9.00
CA SER A 133 14.30 -9.28 -8.86
C SER A 133 14.59 -10.45 -9.83
N GLY A 134 13.58 -10.92 -10.58
CA GLY A 134 13.75 -12.03 -11.52
C GLY A 134 13.94 -13.41 -10.85
N GLY A 135 13.61 -13.52 -9.56
CA GLY A 135 13.69 -14.77 -8.81
C GLY A 135 12.66 -15.77 -9.33
N GLY A 136 13.11 -16.85 -9.97
CA GLY A 136 12.23 -17.90 -10.51
C GLY A 136 11.26 -18.48 -9.46
N ALA A 137 10.26 -19.26 -9.90
CA ALA A 137 9.13 -19.75 -9.10
C ALA A 137 9.46 -20.32 -7.70
N ARG A 138 10.67 -20.85 -7.51
CA ARG A 138 11.14 -21.41 -6.23
C ARG A 138 11.40 -20.35 -5.15
N VAL A 139 11.81 -19.13 -5.53
CA VAL A 139 12.05 -18.00 -4.62
C VAL A 139 10.71 -17.44 -4.14
N GLN A 140 9.74 -17.34 -5.05
CA GLN A 140 8.40 -16.84 -4.77
C GLN A 140 7.64 -17.73 -3.77
N VAL A 141 7.80 -19.06 -3.85
CA VAL A 141 7.18 -20.02 -2.92
C VAL A 141 7.79 -19.93 -1.51
N ARG A 142 9.11 -19.74 -1.38
CA ARG A 142 9.76 -19.61 -0.06
C ARG A 142 9.45 -18.28 0.62
N LEU A 143 9.42 -17.18 -0.14
CA LEU A 143 9.08 -15.86 0.39
C LEU A 143 7.63 -15.80 0.87
N ALA A 144 6.69 -16.41 0.12
CA ALA A 144 5.30 -16.52 0.55
C ALA A 144 5.17 -17.28 1.88
N ALA A 145 5.97 -18.34 2.09
CA ALA A 145 5.99 -19.09 3.35
C ALA A 145 6.65 -18.31 4.51
N ALA A 146 7.67 -17.49 4.24
CA ALA A 146 8.32 -16.65 5.24
C ALA A 146 7.44 -15.46 5.70
N ALA A 147 6.60 -14.94 4.79
CA ALA A 147 5.59 -13.93 5.11
C ALA A 147 4.54 -14.42 6.10
N SER A 148 4.24 -15.72 6.07
CA SER A 148 3.32 -16.35 7.01
C SER A 148 3.94 -16.69 8.37
N SER A 149 5.27 -16.70 8.50
CA SER A 149 5.98 -17.13 9.73
C SER A 149 6.65 -16.01 10.53
N SER A 150 6.80 -14.80 9.98
CA SER A 150 7.41 -13.63 10.65
C SER A 150 6.41 -12.89 11.57
N SER A 151 5.78 -13.65 12.46
CA SER A 151 4.99 -13.12 13.57
C SER A 151 5.90 -12.80 14.77
N SER A 152 6.52 -11.63 14.82
CA SER A 152 6.93 -11.06 16.10
C SER A 152 5.71 -10.46 16.78
N SER A 153 5.07 -11.28 17.61
CA SER A 153 3.97 -10.91 18.49
C SER A 153 4.36 -9.74 19.39
N SER A 154 3.87 -8.54 19.09
CA SER A 154 3.74 -7.45 20.07
C SER A 154 2.27 -7.38 20.49
N SER A 155 1.92 -8.16 21.51
CA SER A 155 0.62 -8.12 22.15
C SER A 155 0.55 -6.89 23.05
N SER A 156 -0.14 -5.84 22.61
CA SER A 156 -0.58 -4.74 23.46
C SER A 156 -2.10 -4.74 23.51
N LEU A 157 -2.63 -4.97 24.71
CA LEU A 157 -4.05 -4.84 25.05
C LEU A 157 -4.51 -3.40 24.80
N THR A 158 -5.18 -3.09 23.69
CA THR A 158 -6.05 -1.89 23.60
C THR A 158 -7.07 -2.00 22.47
N ASN A 159 -8.34 -1.87 22.85
CA ASN A 159 -9.48 -1.27 22.14
C ASN A 159 -9.90 -1.75 20.73
N ASN A 160 -11.17 -2.11 20.60
CA ASN A 160 -11.75 -2.92 19.50
C ASN A 160 -11.99 -2.20 18.15
N ASN A 161 -11.25 -1.14 17.81
CA ASN A 161 -11.61 -0.28 16.66
C ASN A 161 -10.51 0.09 15.63
N ASN A 162 -9.25 -0.39 15.69
CA ASN A 162 -8.29 0.04 14.64
C ASN A 162 -8.12 -0.94 13.48
N HIS A 163 -8.38 -0.41 12.29
CA HIS A 163 -8.30 -1.07 10.98
C HIS A 163 -7.14 -0.53 10.14
N VAL A 164 -6.24 0.25 10.73
CA VAL A 164 -5.19 1.00 10.02
C VAL A 164 -3.83 0.36 10.26
N PHE A 165 -3.04 0.22 9.19
CA PHE A 165 -1.62 -0.07 9.30
C PHE A 165 -0.79 1.04 8.67
N VAL A 166 0.45 1.15 9.15
CA VAL A 166 1.44 2.12 8.73
C VAL A 166 2.67 1.35 8.26
N ALA A 167 3.20 1.69 7.10
CA ALA A 167 4.41 1.11 6.54
C ALA A 167 5.42 2.21 6.19
N GLN A 168 6.68 2.03 6.59
CA GLN A 168 7.77 2.92 6.25
C GLN A 168 9.03 2.12 5.90
N ILE A 169 9.84 2.64 4.98
CA ILE A 169 11.18 2.13 4.62
C ILE A 169 12.19 2.65 5.65
#